data_AF-M6VSL8-F1
#
_entry.id   AF-M6VSL8-F1
#
_cell.length_a   1.000
_cell.length_b   1.000
_cell.length_c   1.000
_cell.angle_alpha   90.00
_cell.angle_beta   90.00
_cell.angle_gamma   90.00
#
_symmetry.space_group_name_H-M   'P 1'
#
loop_
_entity.id
_entity.type
_entity.pdbx_description
1 polymer ?
#
loop_
_entity_poly.entity_id
_entity_poly.type
_entity_poly.pdbx_seq_one_letter_code
_entity_poly.pdbx_strand_id
1 'polypeptide(L)'
;MRTFVCLQNSNRSAAYNLAIEEAIGLHLVSSGYGAGLRIWRNPFSIVLGLSEKAEDTVLPEVLQKFQGRIQTQDSFLKRNDYATQKSAKEFSETLSEQNQNSIENNSKNDQKFLTKEADSFLKNGSILGYGKRFDKEFPAIVRRASGGGTVVHHPEENLNFTFFVSLDVKPELYKVKESYGYFLNLVITALKRQTLSASCRGKSDLAVWERGLEKKISGNAQFRKKNAVVHHGTLILKPSLIERVSGLLKHPPEEPEYRKNRKHSDFVTSLPSDFSPLKFGRDLSHVFAESLGLSKMGSERDLRFTKAVFKEAKLLLENKYSRMDFILRN
;
A
#
# COMPACT_ATOMS: atom_id res chain seq x y z
N MET A 1 0.77 -28.25 -8.88
CA MET A 1 1.27 -26.85 -8.92
C MET A 1 1.45 -26.32 -7.50
N ARG A 2 2.56 -25.63 -7.19
CA ARG A 2 2.75 -25.00 -5.86
C ARG A 2 1.96 -23.69 -5.78
N THR A 3 1.26 -23.48 -4.66
CA THR A 3 0.50 -22.25 -4.39
C THR A 3 0.72 -21.77 -2.95
N PHE A 4 0.37 -20.51 -2.66
CA PHE A 4 0.40 -19.97 -1.30
C PHE A 4 -0.78 -19.04 -1.01
N VAL A 5 -1.13 -18.91 0.27
CA VAL A 5 -1.96 -17.81 0.80
C VAL A 5 -1.19 -17.09 1.90
N CYS A 6 -1.14 -15.77 1.82
CA CYS A 6 -0.53 -14.91 2.82
C CYS A 6 -1.58 -13.96 3.41
N LEU A 7 -1.88 -14.14 4.69
CA LEU A 7 -2.64 -13.16 5.47
C LEU A 7 -1.63 -12.28 6.21
N GLN A 8 -1.52 -11.01 5.81
CA GLN A 8 -0.58 -10.10 6.44
C GLN A 8 -1.21 -9.41 7.65
N ASN A 9 -0.67 -9.70 8.83
CA ASN A 9 -1.01 -9.02 10.08
C ASN A 9 0.10 -8.09 10.60
N SER A 10 1.30 -8.14 10.01
CA SER A 10 2.44 -7.33 10.45
C SER A 10 2.31 -5.87 10.02
N ASN A 11 2.67 -4.96 10.92
CA ASN A 11 2.75 -3.54 10.62
C ASN A 11 3.99 -3.24 9.76
N ARG A 12 3.80 -2.60 8.60
CA ARG A 12 4.84 -2.26 7.61
C ARG A 12 4.47 -0.95 6.94
N SER A 13 5.46 -0.17 6.52
CA SER A 13 5.22 1.06 5.76
C SER A 13 4.50 0.78 4.44
N ALA A 14 3.78 1.79 3.93
CA ALA A 14 3.06 1.68 2.68
C ALA A 14 3.98 1.34 1.50
N ALA A 15 5.13 2.01 1.42
CA ALA A 15 6.15 1.78 0.40
C ALA A 15 6.67 0.33 0.45
N TYR A 16 6.94 -0.21 1.65
CA TYR A 16 7.47 -1.56 1.79
C TYR A 16 6.42 -2.62 1.44
N ASN A 17 5.14 -2.39 1.75
CA ASN A 17 4.09 -3.32 1.34
C ASN A 17 3.95 -3.44 -0.18
N LEU A 18 4.11 -2.33 -0.91
CA LEU A 18 4.12 -2.30 -2.37
C LEU A 18 5.38 -2.96 -2.93
N ALA A 19 6.54 -2.73 -2.32
CA ALA A 19 7.79 -3.40 -2.69
C ALA A 19 7.71 -4.93 -2.53
N ILE A 20 7.10 -5.42 -1.44
CA ILE A 20 6.82 -6.84 -1.24
C ILE A 20 5.92 -7.39 -2.34
N GLU A 21 4.90 -6.65 -2.76
CA GLU A 21 3.99 -7.08 -3.83
C GLU A 21 4.72 -7.27 -5.16
N GLU A 22 5.54 -6.29 -5.57
CA GLU A 22 6.35 -6.43 -6.78
C GLU A 22 7.40 -7.54 -6.65
N ALA A 23 8.06 -7.67 -5.50
CA ALA A 23 9.03 -8.73 -5.24
C ALA A 23 8.43 -10.14 -5.34
N ILE A 24 7.21 -10.36 -4.83
CA ILE A 24 6.49 -11.63 -5.01
C ILE A 24 6.30 -11.90 -6.50
N GLY A 25 5.83 -10.91 -7.27
CA GLY A 25 5.66 -11.03 -8.71
C GLY A 25 6.95 -11.40 -9.45
N LEU A 26 8.08 -10.80 -9.07
CA LEU A 26 9.40 -11.08 -9.66
C LEU A 26 9.91 -12.50 -9.38
N HIS A 27 9.60 -13.05 -8.20
CA HIS A 27 10.11 -14.34 -7.76
C HIS A 27 9.12 -15.51 -7.91
N LEU A 28 7.87 -15.25 -8.26
CA LEU A 28 6.80 -16.26 -8.29
C LEU A 28 7.20 -17.47 -9.15
N VAL A 29 7.45 -17.23 -10.44
CA VAL A 29 7.70 -18.29 -11.43
C VAL A 29 9.05 -18.96 -11.20
N SER A 30 10.10 -18.18 -10.97
CA SER A 30 11.46 -18.70 -10.74
C SER A 30 11.58 -19.54 -9.46
N SER A 31 10.66 -19.37 -8.51
CA SER A 31 10.58 -20.19 -7.28
C SER A 31 9.62 -21.40 -7.42
N GLY A 32 9.12 -21.66 -8.63
CA GLY A 32 8.23 -22.78 -8.93
C GLY A 32 6.79 -22.61 -8.44
N TYR A 33 6.37 -21.38 -8.11
CA TYR A 33 4.98 -21.09 -7.75
C TYR A 33 4.15 -20.79 -8.98
N GLY A 34 2.99 -21.43 -9.06
CA GLY A 34 2.04 -21.19 -10.12
C GLY A 34 0.96 -20.18 -9.76
N ALA A 35 0.62 -20.06 -8.49
CA ALA A 35 -0.34 -19.05 -8.02
C ALA A 35 -0.13 -18.65 -6.55
N GLY A 36 -0.62 -17.48 -6.18
CA GLY A 36 -0.58 -16.97 -4.82
C GLY A 36 -1.70 -15.98 -4.53
N LEU A 37 -2.16 -15.93 -3.27
CA LEU A 37 -3.11 -14.93 -2.79
C LEU A 37 -2.53 -14.22 -1.58
N ARG A 38 -2.56 -12.89 -1.58
CA ARG A 38 -2.21 -12.06 -0.43
C ARG A 38 -3.42 -11.25 -0.01
N ILE A 39 -3.82 -11.33 1.26
CA ILE A 39 -4.82 -10.44 1.88
C ILE A 39 -4.07 -9.58 2.90
N TRP A 40 -4.21 -8.26 2.80
CA TRP A 40 -3.35 -7.35 3.56
C TRP A 40 -3.99 -5.98 3.78
N ARG A 41 -3.36 -5.20 4.66
CA ARG A 41 -3.76 -3.82 5.00
C ARG A 41 -2.54 -2.92 4.87
N ASN A 42 -2.78 -1.67 4.50
CA ASN A 42 -1.76 -0.63 4.42
C ASN A 42 -1.97 0.39 5.56
N PRO A 43 -0.91 1.01 6.11
CA PRO A 43 -1.07 2.21 6.93
C PRO A 43 -1.68 3.35 6.11
N PHE A 44 -2.08 4.43 6.80
CA PHE A 44 -2.76 5.57 6.17
C PHE A 44 -1.89 6.17 5.06
N SER A 45 -2.37 6.10 3.82
CA SER A 45 -1.58 6.49 2.64
C SER A 45 -2.43 6.88 1.45
N ILE A 46 -1.89 7.76 0.61
CA ILE A 46 -2.35 8.03 -0.75
C ILE A 46 -1.46 7.20 -1.68
N VAL A 47 -2.06 6.31 -2.45
CA VAL A 47 -1.37 5.40 -3.38
C VAL A 47 -1.64 5.85 -4.81
N LEU A 48 -0.65 6.51 -5.41
CA LEU A 48 -0.64 6.95 -6.80
C LEU A 48 -0.51 5.74 -7.73
N GLY A 49 -1.20 5.77 -8.87
CA GLY A 49 -0.95 4.83 -9.97
C GLY A 49 0.37 5.10 -10.67
N LEU A 50 0.90 4.13 -11.41
CA LEU A 50 2.22 4.23 -12.05
C LEU A 50 2.35 5.48 -12.94
N SER A 51 1.31 5.81 -13.70
CA SER A 51 1.32 6.90 -14.67
C SER A 51 0.69 8.21 -14.15
N GLU A 52 0.10 8.19 -12.94
CA GLU A 52 -0.61 9.33 -12.36
C GLU A 52 0.34 10.48 -12.02
N LYS A 53 -0.12 11.69 -12.26
CA LYS A 53 0.54 12.89 -11.72
C LYS A 53 -0.08 13.22 -10.37
N ALA A 54 0.77 13.48 -9.39
CA ALA A 54 0.30 13.73 -8.02
C ALA A 54 -0.54 15.00 -7.99
N GLU A 55 -0.09 16.04 -8.69
CA GLU A 55 -0.72 17.33 -8.86
C GLU A 55 -2.10 17.26 -9.54
N ASP A 56 -2.39 16.25 -10.35
CA ASP A 56 -3.67 16.12 -11.05
C ASP A 56 -4.74 15.45 -10.17
N THR A 57 -4.33 14.65 -9.18
CA THR A 57 -5.26 13.80 -8.40
C THR A 57 -5.28 14.09 -6.91
N VAL A 58 -4.23 14.67 -6.34
CA VAL A 58 -4.13 14.99 -4.92
C VAL A 58 -4.38 16.48 -4.72
N LEU A 59 -5.06 16.84 -3.62
CA LEU A 59 -5.32 18.24 -3.30
C LEU A 59 -4.01 19.03 -3.09
N PRO A 60 -3.90 20.27 -3.59
CA PRO A 60 -2.65 21.05 -3.53
C PRO A 60 -2.10 21.23 -2.11
N GLU A 61 -2.98 21.49 -1.14
CA GLU A 61 -2.63 21.66 0.27
C GLU A 61 -2.05 20.39 0.90
N VAL A 62 -2.49 19.22 0.42
CA VAL A 62 -1.96 17.92 0.86
C VAL A 62 -0.55 17.73 0.29
N LEU A 63 -0.33 18.06 -0.99
CA LEU A 63 1.00 17.99 -1.60
C LEU A 63 1.99 18.96 -0.98
N GLN A 64 1.57 20.21 -0.72
CA GLN A 64 2.40 21.21 -0.06
C GLN A 64 2.83 20.75 1.33
N LYS A 65 1.89 20.20 2.13
CA LYS A 65 2.20 19.64 3.45
C LYS A 65 3.12 18.42 3.38
N PHE A 66 2.96 17.56 2.37
CA PHE A 66 3.84 16.42 2.14
C PHE A 66 5.27 16.87 1.81
N GLN A 67 5.44 17.81 0.89
CA GLN A 67 6.74 18.37 0.51
C GLN A 67 7.43 19.09 1.68
N GLY A 68 6.68 19.87 2.46
CA GLY A 68 7.21 20.53 3.66
C GLY A 68 7.75 19.54 4.69
N ARG A 69 7.08 18.39 4.89
CA ARG A 69 7.56 17.33 5.79
C ARG A 69 8.86 16.68 5.31
N ILE A 70 8.99 16.44 4.01
CA ILE A 70 10.22 15.87 3.43
C ILE A 70 11.39 16.85 3.64
N GLN A 71 11.20 18.13 3.36
CA GLN A 71 12.24 19.15 3.57
C GLN A 71 12.68 19.27 5.03
N THR A 72 11.73 19.16 5.98
CA THR A 72 12.07 19.15 7.42
C THR A 72 12.86 17.90 7.83
N GLN A 73 12.59 16.75 7.20
CA GLN A 73 13.30 15.50 7.48
C GLN A 73 14.71 15.50 6.86
N ASP A 74 14.84 15.99 5.63
CA ASP A 74 16.14 16.13 4.95
C ASP A 74 17.01 17.19 5.63
N SER A 75 16.44 18.31 6.10
CA SER A 75 17.19 19.32 6.84
C SER A 75 17.63 18.83 8.23
N PHE A 76 16.83 17.99 8.90
CA PHE A 76 17.21 17.35 10.16
C PHE A 76 18.32 16.32 9.97
N LEU A 77 18.23 15.46 8.94
CA LEU A 77 19.28 14.52 8.57
C LEU A 77 20.58 15.25 8.20
N LYS A 78 20.51 16.31 7.38
CA LYS A 78 21.67 17.15 7.05
C LYS A 78 22.25 17.84 8.28
N ARG A 79 21.43 18.40 9.18
CA ARG A 79 21.93 19.03 10.43
C ARG A 79 22.66 18.03 11.32
N ASN A 80 22.16 16.81 11.42
CA ASN A 80 22.83 15.76 12.18
C ASN A 80 24.12 15.32 11.51
N ASP A 81 24.16 15.21 10.18
CA ASP A 81 25.40 14.93 9.44
C ASP A 81 26.45 16.03 9.66
N TYR A 82 26.06 17.31 9.62
CA TYR A 82 26.94 18.44 9.96
C TYR A 82 27.37 18.45 11.42
N ALA A 83 26.51 18.04 12.35
CA ALA A 83 26.85 17.94 13.78
C ALA A 83 27.83 16.78 14.05
N THR A 84 27.66 15.62 13.39
CA THR A 84 28.63 14.51 13.45
C THR A 84 29.95 14.84 12.78
N GLN A 85 29.95 15.63 11.71
CA GLN A 85 31.20 16.10 11.08
C GLN A 85 31.91 17.16 11.92
N LYS A 86 31.17 18.05 12.58
CA LYS A 86 31.74 19.04 13.50
C LYS A 86 32.27 18.39 14.78
N SER A 87 31.54 17.42 15.34
CA SER A 87 32.02 16.62 16.47
C SER A 87 33.21 15.75 16.08
N ALA A 88 33.26 15.15 14.89
CA ALA A 88 34.43 14.39 14.44
C ALA A 88 35.67 15.26 14.22
N LYS A 89 35.49 16.53 13.85
CA LYS A 89 36.59 17.50 13.66
C LYS A 89 37.11 18.02 15.01
N GLU A 90 36.21 18.38 15.93
CA GLU A 90 36.54 18.76 17.31
C GLU A 90 37.14 17.57 18.11
N PHE A 91 36.70 16.34 17.83
CA PHE A 91 37.28 15.12 18.42
C PHE A 91 38.66 14.79 17.85
N SER A 92 38.93 15.10 16.56
CA SER A 92 40.28 14.93 16.00
C SER A 92 41.28 15.99 16.49
N GLU A 93 40.81 17.18 16.86
CA GLU A 93 41.63 18.26 17.41
C GLU A 93 41.87 18.13 18.93
N THR A 94 41.12 17.27 19.62
CA THR A 94 41.31 16.98 21.06
C THR A 94 42.00 15.64 21.33
N LEU A 95 42.31 14.83 20.31
CA LEU A 95 42.99 13.52 20.43
C LEU A 95 44.52 13.57 20.30
N SER A 96 45.14 14.74 20.16
CA SER A 96 46.59 14.91 20.22
C SER A 96 47.14 15.19 21.62
N GLU A 97 46.28 15.33 22.63
CA GLU A 97 46.72 15.46 24.02
C GLU A 97 45.83 14.58 24.92
N GLN A 98 46.48 13.76 25.74
CA GLN A 98 45.90 12.87 26.77
C GLN A 98 45.53 11.45 26.32
N ASN A 99 46.57 10.67 26.00
CA ASN A 99 46.60 9.25 26.31
C ASN A 99 47.03 9.08 27.77
N GLN A 100 46.12 8.66 28.65
CA GLN A 100 46.37 7.62 29.68
C GLN A 100 45.13 7.36 30.57
N ASN A 101 44.80 6.07 30.65
CA ASN A 101 44.11 5.35 31.74
C ASN A 101 42.61 5.06 31.71
N SER A 102 42.37 3.77 32.00
CA SER A 102 41.21 3.10 32.62
C SER A 102 39.96 2.80 31.79
N ILE A 103 39.89 1.49 31.51
CA ILE A 103 38.73 0.60 31.39
C ILE A 103 37.64 0.92 32.43
N GLU A 104 36.37 1.06 32.02
CA GLU A 104 35.20 0.20 32.33
C GLU A 104 33.83 0.94 32.18
N ASN A 105 32.83 0.21 31.66
CA ASN A 105 31.37 0.39 31.83
C ASN A 105 30.68 1.69 31.34
N ASN A 106 29.91 1.58 30.24
CA ASN A 106 28.50 2.03 30.20
C ASN A 106 27.79 1.70 28.87
N SER A 107 27.19 0.51 28.78
CA SER A 107 26.12 0.21 27.83
C SER A 107 24.80 0.25 28.60
N LYS A 108 24.13 1.42 28.64
CA LYS A 108 22.70 1.55 29.03
C LYS A 108 22.10 2.97 28.95
N ASN A 109 22.85 4.03 28.64
CA ASN A 109 22.29 5.40 28.67
C ASN A 109 21.90 6.02 27.31
N ASP A 110 22.32 5.46 26.17
CA ASP A 110 22.04 6.09 24.85
C ASP A 110 20.64 5.82 24.30
N GLN A 111 19.94 4.79 24.80
CA GLN A 111 18.58 4.47 24.35
C GLN A 111 17.48 5.33 25.00
N LYS A 112 17.80 6.10 26.04
CA LYS A 112 16.80 6.88 26.80
C LYS A 112 16.72 8.35 26.40
N PHE A 113 17.70 8.87 25.66
CA PHE A 113 17.75 10.26 25.23
C PHE A 113 17.01 10.48 23.90
N LEU A 114 17.11 9.53 22.96
CA LEU A 114 16.45 9.63 21.64
C LEU A 114 14.91 9.49 21.69
N THR A 115 14.36 8.90 22.76
CA THR A 115 12.90 8.71 22.88
C THR A 115 12.18 9.93 23.47
N LYS A 116 12.88 10.84 24.16
CA LYS A 116 12.23 12.00 24.80
C LYS A 116 12.08 13.21 23.89
N GLU A 117 12.95 13.40 22.91
CA GLU A 117 12.84 14.52 21.96
C GLU A 117 11.81 14.24 20.85
N ALA A 118 11.59 12.98 20.47
CA ALA A 118 10.54 12.63 19.52
C ALA A 118 9.11 12.87 20.09
N ASP A 119 8.94 12.70 21.41
CA ASP A 119 7.65 12.85 22.09
C ASP A 119 7.29 14.33 22.40
N SER A 120 8.27 15.24 22.43
CA SER A 120 8.02 16.66 22.74
C SER A 120 7.54 17.47 21.52
N PHE A 121 7.89 17.05 20.30
CA PHE A 121 7.50 17.76 19.06
C PHE A 121 6.04 17.53 18.61
N LEU A 122 5.35 16.53 19.15
CA LEU A 122 3.94 16.26 18.83
C LEU A 122 2.94 17.16 19.57
N LYS A 123 3.39 18.02 20.51
CA LYS A 123 2.49 18.81 21.37
C LYS A 123 2.25 20.27 20.96
N ASN A 124 3.09 20.88 20.13
CA ASN A 124 2.99 22.32 19.85
C ASN A 124 2.77 22.59 18.36
N GLY A 125 1.50 22.70 17.97
CA GLY A 125 1.10 23.02 16.60
C GLY A 125 -0.41 23.17 16.43
N SER A 126 -1.08 23.83 17.37
CA SER A 126 -2.41 24.38 17.15
C SER A 126 -2.26 25.81 16.67
N ILE A 127 -2.85 26.16 15.51
CA ILE A 127 -3.63 27.38 15.31
C ILE A 127 -4.17 27.45 13.85
N LEU A 128 -5.48 27.76 13.77
CA LEU A 128 -6.29 28.33 12.68
C LEU A 128 -6.68 27.46 11.46
N GLY A 129 -7.91 26.91 11.54
CA GLY A 129 -8.90 27.18 10.48
C GLY A 129 -9.28 26.09 9.48
N TYR A 130 -9.35 24.80 9.81
CA TYR A 130 -10.08 23.82 8.98
C TYR A 130 -10.93 22.87 9.85
N GLY A 131 -12.20 22.76 9.50
CA GLY A 131 -13.19 21.95 10.20
C GLY A 131 -12.82 20.47 10.22
N LYS A 132 -12.68 19.94 11.44
CA LYS A 132 -12.87 18.55 11.89
C LYS A 132 -12.79 17.40 10.84
N ARG A 133 -11.85 16.49 11.11
CA ARG A 133 -11.96 15.00 11.13
C ARG A 133 -11.06 14.24 10.15
N PHE A 134 -9.76 14.29 10.36
CA PHE A 134 -8.91 13.10 10.14
C PHE A 134 -8.02 12.95 11.36
N ASP A 135 -7.60 11.72 11.68
CA ASP A 135 -6.70 11.44 12.80
C ASP A 135 -5.49 12.39 12.81
N LYS A 136 -4.81 12.54 13.95
CA LYS A 136 -3.58 13.34 14.07
C LYS A 136 -2.49 12.97 13.05
N GLU A 137 -2.64 11.83 12.37
CA GLU A 137 -1.70 11.25 11.41
C GLU A 137 -1.94 11.75 9.98
N PHE A 138 -0.88 12.18 9.31
CA PHE A 138 -0.90 12.63 7.92
C PHE A 138 -0.57 11.46 6.99
N PRO A 139 -1.28 11.26 5.86
CA PRO A 139 -1.06 10.11 5.01
C PRO A 139 0.31 10.15 4.33
N ALA A 140 0.97 9.00 4.25
CA ALA A 140 2.13 8.86 3.35
C ALA A 140 1.67 8.95 1.89
N ILE A 141 2.49 9.52 0.99
CA ILE A 141 2.25 9.46 -0.46
C ILE A 141 3.22 8.45 -1.05
N VAL A 142 2.68 7.43 -1.71
CA VAL A 142 3.46 6.35 -2.33
C VAL A 142 2.94 6.06 -3.73
N ARG A 143 3.75 5.40 -4.57
CA ARG A 143 3.38 5.00 -5.93
C ARG A 143 3.48 3.49 -6.09
N ARG A 144 2.50 2.88 -6.74
CA ARG A 144 2.47 1.43 -7.04
C ARG A 144 3.04 1.10 -8.43
N ALA A 145 3.38 -0.17 -8.65
CA ALA A 145 3.89 -0.65 -9.94
C ALA A 145 2.82 -0.82 -11.05
N SER A 146 1.53 -0.78 -10.71
CA SER A 146 0.41 -0.84 -11.68
C SER A 146 -0.10 0.54 -12.06
N GLY A 147 -0.68 0.65 -13.25
CA GLY A 147 -1.44 1.84 -13.67
C GLY A 147 -2.78 2.00 -12.94
N GLY A 148 -3.68 2.81 -13.50
CA GLY A 148 -4.98 3.17 -12.91
C GLY A 148 -4.88 4.38 -11.97
N GLY A 149 -6.02 4.86 -11.46
CA GLY A 149 -6.08 6.11 -10.69
C GLY A 149 -5.48 6.05 -9.27
N THR A 150 -5.46 7.21 -8.63
CA THR A 150 -5.04 7.38 -7.22
C THR A 150 -6.09 6.85 -6.25
N VAL A 151 -5.66 6.17 -5.19
CA VAL A 151 -6.55 5.64 -4.13
C VAL A 151 -6.06 6.04 -2.75
N VAL A 152 -6.97 6.11 -1.78
CA VAL A 152 -6.64 6.30 -0.36
C VAL A 152 -6.72 4.96 0.35
N HIS A 153 -5.68 4.64 1.12
CA HIS A 153 -5.65 3.50 2.00
C HIS A 153 -5.67 3.92 3.47
N HIS A 154 -6.37 3.17 4.33
CA HIS A 154 -6.35 3.28 5.78
C HIS A 154 -6.42 1.89 6.43
N PRO A 155 -5.65 1.60 7.49
CA PRO A 155 -5.49 0.24 8.02
C PRO A 155 -6.81 -0.38 8.45
N GLU A 156 -7.74 0.39 8.99
CA GLU A 156 -9.03 -0.13 9.47
C GLU A 156 -10.19 -0.01 8.47
N GLU A 157 -10.06 0.85 7.47
CA GLU A 157 -11.20 1.26 6.63
C GLU A 157 -11.14 0.65 5.23
N ASN A 158 -9.99 0.06 4.85
CA ASN A 158 -9.88 -0.73 3.63
C ASN A 158 -9.43 -2.18 3.90
N LEU A 159 -9.66 -3.06 2.95
CA LEU A 159 -8.95 -4.32 2.81
C LEU A 159 -8.31 -4.40 1.42
N ASN A 160 -7.04 -4.82 1.35
CA ASN A 160 -6.36 -5.06 0.09
C ASN A 160 -6.26 -6.56 -0.17
N PHE A 161 -6.37 -6.94 -1.43
CA PHE A 161 -6.10 -8.30 -1.89
C PHE A 161 -5.26 -8.28 -3.15
N THR A 162 -4.44 -9.30 -3.34
CA THR A 162 -3.57 -9.46 -4.50
C THR A 162 -3.52 -10.90 -4.93
N PHE A 163 -3.84 -11.16 -6.20
CA PHE A 163 -3.60 -12.41 -6.88
C PHE A 163 -2.27 -12.37 -7.61
N PHE A 164 -1.54 -13.48 -7.54
CA PHE A 164 -0.34 -13.75 -8.31
C PHE A 164 -0.61 -15.00 -9.12
N VAL A 165 -0.44 -14.95 -10.44
CA VAL A 165 -0.63 -16.13 -11.31
C VAL A 165 0.51 -16.19 -12.32
N SER A 166 1.16 -17.36 -12.41
CA SER A 166 2.11 -17.66 -13.46
C SER A 166 1.37 -17.81 -14.79
N LEU A 167 1.88 -17.16 -15.84
CA LEU A 167 1.38 -17.34 -17.20
C LEU A 167 1.73 -18.72 -17.78
N ASP A 168 2.64 -19.48 -17.16
CA ASP A 168 2.87 -20.89 -17.50
C ASP A 168 1.69 -21.78 -17.08
N VAL A 169 0.92 -21.33 -16.09
CA VAL A 169 -0.23 -22.06 -15.55
C VAL A 169 -1.52 -21.65 -16.23
N LYS A 170 -1.68 -20.33 -16.45
CA LYS A 170 -2.84 -19.76 -17.14
C LYS A 170 -2.41 -18.80 -18.24
N PRO A 171 -1.98 -19.31 -19.42
CA PRO A 171 -1.55 -18.50 -20.55
C PRO A 171 -2.63 -17.52 -21.05
N GLU A 172 -3.91 -17.89 -20.90
CA GLU A 172 -5.06 -17.06 -21.26
C GLU A 172 -5.09 -15.72 -20.51
N LEU A 173 -4.50 -15.65 -19.31
CA LEU A 173 -4.41 -14.39 -18.55
C LEU A 173 -3.36 -13.41 -19.12
N TYR A 174 -2.64 -13.78 -20.19
CA TYR A 174 -1.74 -12.85 -20.88
C TYR A 174 -2.51 -11.62 -21.36
N LYS A 175 -3.67 -11.82 -21.97
CA LYS A 175 -4.52 -10.74 -22.48
C LYS A 175 -5.18 -9.98 -21.34
N VAL A 176 -4.98 -8.66 -21.33
CA VAL A 176 -5.42 -7.75 -20.26
C VAL A 176 -6.91 -7.86 -19.95
N LYS A 177 -7.77 -7.91 -20.98
CA LYS A 177 -9.23 -7.98 -20.82
C LYS A 177 -9.68 -9.30 -20.19
N GLU A 178 -9.13 -10.42 -20.67
CA GLU A 178 -9.41 -11.77 -20.16
C GLU A 178 -8.97 -11.88 -18.69
N SER A 179 -7.79 -11.34 -18.35
CA SER A 179 -7.30 -11.35 -16.98
C SER A 179 -8.15 -10.52 -16.02
N TYR A 180 -8.60 -9.33 -16.40
CA TYR A 180 -9.55 -8.55 -15.58
C TYR A 180 -10.86 -9.31 -15.37
N GLY A 181 -11.44 -9.87 -16.43
CA GLY A 181 -12.67 -10.67 -16.33
C GLY A 181 -12.53 -11.82 -15.34
N TYR A 182 -11.42 -12.55 -15.41
CA TYR A 182 -11.10 -13.64 -14.48
C TYR A 182 -11.03 -13.15 -13.03
N PHE A 183 -10.14 -12.20 -12.72
CA PHE A 183 -9.91 -11.78 -11.33
C PHE A 183 -11.11 -11.07 -10.70
N LEU A 184 -11.79 -10.20 -11.44
CA LEU A 184 -12.99 -9.52 -10.93
C LEU A 184 -14.11 -10.51 -10.63
N ASN A 185 -14.26 -11.56 -11.46
CA ASN A 185 -15.26 -12.59 -11.22
C ASN A 185 -14.98 -13.44 -9.97
N LEU A 186 -13.70 -13.71 -9.65
CA LEU A 186 -13.33 -14.37 -8.39
C LEU A 186 -13.80 -13.54 -7.18
N VAL A 187 -13.58 -12.22 -7.23
CA VAL A 187 -13.97 -11.30 -6.16
C VAL A 187 -15.49 -11.21 -6.04
N ILE A 188 -16.22 -11.06 -7.16
CA ILE A 188 -17.69 -11.06 -7.17
C ILE A 188 -18.25 -12.34 -6.57
N THR A 189 -17.70 -13.49 -6.95
CA THR A 189 -18.13 -14.80 -6.43
C THR A 189 -17.91 -14.89 -4.91
N ALA A 190 -16.77 -14.40 -4.41
CA ALA A 190 -16.51 -14.36 -2.97
C ALA A 190 -17.41 -13.37 -2.22
N LEU A 191 -17.71 -12.19 -2.79
CA LEU A 191 -18.65 -11.22 -2.23
C LEU A 191 -20.07 -11.80 -2.15
N LYS A 192 -20.51 -12.52 -3.19
CA LYS A 192 -21.84 -13.16 -3.23
C LYS A 192 -22.05 -14.17 -2.10
N ARG A 193 -20.99 -14.85 -1.62
CA ARG A 193 -21.04 -15.74 -0.43
C ARG A 193 -21.32 -15.00 0.88
N GLN A 194 -21.29 -13.67 0.88
CA GLN A 194 -21.76 -12.80 1.97
C GLN A 194 -22.95 -11.95 1.52
N THR A 195 -23.78 -12.48 0.61
CA THR A 195 -25.03 -11.87 0.11
C THR A 195 -24.85 -10.53 -0.62
N LEU A 196 -23.63 -10.16 -0.99
CA LEU A 196 -23.34 -8.94 -1.72
C LEU A 196 -23.38 -9.16 -3.24
N SER A 197 -24.37 -8.54 -3.88
CA SER A 197 -24.50 -8.54 -5.34
C SER A 197 -23.69 -7.40 -5.95
N ALA A 198 -22.41 -7.67 -6.22
CA ALA A 198 -21.52 -6.74 -6.90
C ALA A 198 -21.43 -7.06 -8.40
N SER A 199 -21.11 -6.04 -9.22
CA SER A 199 -20.91 -6.19 -10.66
C SER A 199 -19.70 -5.39 -11.13
N CYS A 200 -19.07 -5.85 -12.22
CA CYS A 200 -17.99 -5.12 -12.86
C CYS A 200 -18.53 -3.86 -13.53
N ARG A 201 -17.85 -2.73 -13.31
CA ARG A 201 -18.14 -1.46 -14.00
C ARG A 201 -16.86 -0.79 -14.48
N GLY A 202 -16.98 -0.04 -15.57
CA GLY A 202 -15.85 0.58 -16.25
C GLY A 202 -14.76 -0.45 -16.59
N LYS A 203 -13.49 -0.05 -16.41
CA LYS A 203 -12.33 -0.90 -16.73
C LYS A 203 -11.99 -1.91 -15.64
N SER A 204 -12.17 -1.55 -14.37
CA SER A 204 -11.64 -2.32 -13.24
C SER A 204 -12.36 -2.12 -11.90
N ASP A 205 -13.57 -1.54 -11.90
CA ASP A 205 -14.31 -1.29 -10.67
C ASP A 205 -15.24 -2.46 -10.35
N LEU A 206 -15.47 -2.68 -9.05
CA LEU A 206 -16.65 -3.41 -8.58
C LEU A 206 -17.61 -2.41 -7.95
N ALA A 207 -18.86 -2.47 -8.35
CA ALA A 207 -19.93 -1.61 -7.87
C ALA A 207 -21.13 -2.43 -7.40
N VAL A 208 -21.88 -1.85 -6.46
CA VAL A 208 -23.16 -2.37 -5.97
C VAL A 208 -24.27 -1.39 -6.36
N TRP A 209 -25.50 -1.90 -6.46
CA TRP A 209 -26.67 -1.06 -6.63
C TRP A 209 -27.18 -0.61 -5.24
N GLU A 210 -27.18 0.69 -4.99
CA GLU A 210 -27.61 1.28 -3.73
C GLU A 210 -28.43 2.53 -4.01
N ARG A 211 -29.65 2.61 -3.45
CA ARG A 211 -30.54 3.78 -3.55
C ARG A 211 -30.76 4.26 -4.99
N GLY A 212 -30.94 3.32 -5.93
CA GLY A 212 -31.19 3.63 -7.34
C GLY A 212 -29.94 4.02 -8.14
N LEU A 213 -28.75 3.86 -7.58
CA LEU A 213 -27.49 4.24 -8.22
C LEU A 213 -26.44 3.14 -8.10
N GLU A 214 -25.55 3.07 -9.08
CA GLU A 214 -24.35 2.24 -8.99
C GLU A 214 -23.29 2.96 -8.17
N LYS A 215 -22.82 2.33 -7.09
CA LYS A 215 -21.78 2.88 -6.22
C LYS A 215 -20.59 1.94 -6.12
N LYS A 216 -19.40 2.49 -6.35
CA LYS A 216 -18.13 1.75 -6.35
C LYS A 216 -17.75 1.32 -4.92
N ILE A 217 -17.41 0.04 -4.76
CA ILE A 217 -16.90 -0.55 -3.50
C ILE A 217 -15.45 -1.04 -3.62
N SER A 218 -14.95 -1.20 -4.86
CA SER A 218 -13.60 -1.71 -5.15
C SER A 218 -13.01 -1.05 -6.38
N GLY A 219 -11.73 -0.66 -6.29
CA GLY A 219 -10.90 -0.37 -7.45
C GLY A 219 -9.85 -1.45 -7.64
N ASN A 220 -9.62 -1.87 -8.88
CA ASN A 220 -8.63 -2.90 -9.20
C ASN A 220 -7.61 -2.39 -10.22
N ALA A 221 -6.42 -2.97 -10.18
CA ALA A 221 -5.37 -2.73 -11.15
C ALA A 221 -4.46 -3.95 -11.25
N GLN A 222 -3.69 -4.04 -12.33
CA GLN A 222 -2.77 -5.15 -12.53
C GLN A 222 -1.49 -4.70 -13.23
N PHE A 223 -0.44 -5.49 -13.05
CA PHE A 223 0.82 -5.37 -13.80
C PHE A 223 1.39 -6.77 -14.07
N ARG A 224 2.39 -6.84 -14.95
CA ARG A 224 3.05 -8.10 -15.35
C ARG A 224 4.54 -7.97 -15.13
N LYS A 225 5.15 -8.99 -14.50
CA LYS A 225 6.60 -9.07 -14.25
C LYS A 225 7.04 -10.52 -14.31
N LYS A 226 8.14 -10.81 -15.00
CA LYS A 226 8.81 -12.12 -15.01
C LYS A 226 7.83 -13.29 -15.20
N ASN A 227 6.98 -13.19 -16.23
CA ASN A 227 5.96 -14.17 -16.59
C ASN A 227 4.84 -14.40 -15.54
N ALA A 228 4.68 -13.48 -14.59
CA ALA A 228 3.57 -13.46 -13.64
C ALA A 228 2.62 -12.29 -13.90
N VAL A 229 1.32 -12.54 -13.77
CA VAL A 229 0.29 -11.51 -13.63
C VAL A 229 0.09 -11.23 -12.15
N VAL A 230 0.17 -9.95 -11.79
CA VAL A 230 -0.14 -9.46 -10.44
C VAL A 230 -1.37 -8.57 -10.54
N HIS A 231 -2.49 -9.04 -10.01
CA HIS A 231 -3.75 -8.30 -9.97
C HIS A 231 -4.10 -7.98 -8.53
N HIS A 232 -4.28 -6.70 -8.22
CA HIS A 232 -4.70 -6.27 -6.89
C HIS A 232 -5.99 -5.47 -6.92
N GLY A 233 -6.63 -5.41 -5.75
CA GLY A 233 -7.78 -4.57 -5.54
C GLY A 233 -7.91 -4.15 -4.08
N THR A 234 -8.78 -3.16 -3.88
CA THR A 234 -9.14 -2.64 -2.57
C THR A 234 -10.63 -2.86 -2.32
N LEU A 235 -11.03 -3.00 -1.07
CA LEU A 235 -12.44 -2.98 -0.65
C LEU A 235 -12.63 -1.90 0.41
N ILE A 236 -13.65 -1.06 0.22
CA ILE A 236 -14.03 -0.01 1.16
C ILE A 236 -14.84 -0.64 2.29
N LEU A 237 -14.26 -0.81 3.47
CA LEU A 237 -14.91 -1.45 4.62
C LEU A 237 -15.79 -0.50 5.43
N LYS A 238 -15.39 0.78 5.54
CA LYS A 238 -16.06 1.77 6.41
C LYS A 238 -16.38 3.06 5.64
N PRO A 239 -17.50 3.73 5.93
CA PRO A 239 -17.85 5.02 5.32
C PRO A 239 -16.83 6.13 5.56
N SER A 240 -16.08 6.09 6.67
CA SER A 240 -15.07 7.11 7.00
C SER A 240 -13.95 7.23 5.96
N LEU A 241 -13.68 6.17 5.18
CA LEU A 241 -12.74 6.24 4.07
C LEU A 241 -13.23 7.18 2.95
N ILE A 242 -14.55 7.31 2.77
CA ILE A 242 -15.15 8.17 1.75
C ILE A 242 -14.93 9.64 2.08
N GLU A 243 -15.01 9.99 3.37
CA GLU A 243 -14.66 11.32 3.87
C GLU A 243 -13.17 11.61 3.58
N ARG A 244 -12.28 10.64 3.87
CA ARG A 244 -10.83 10.76 3.58
C ARG A 244 -10.57 10.97 2.09
N VAL A 245 -11.21 10.20 1.23
CA VAL A 245 -11.07 10.37 -0.23
C VAL A 245 -11.49 11.78 -0.65
N SER A 246 -12.63 12.26 -0.15
CA SER A 246 -13.15 13.59 -0.49
C SER A 246 -12.27 14.73 0.03
N GLY A 247 -11.60 14.54 1.18
CA GLY A 247 -10.72 15.53 1.80
C GLY A 247 -9.25 15.42 1.41
N LEU A 248 -8.86 14.45 0.58
CA LEU A 248 -7.46 14.25 0.16
C LEU A 248 -7.26 14.31 -1.35
N LEU A 249 -8.27 13.92 -2.13
CA LEU A 249 -8.17 13.79 -3.58
C LEU A 249 -9.04 14.80 -4.30
N LYS A 250 -8.53 15.29 -5.43
CA LYS A 250 -9.29 16.03 -6.44
C LYS A 250 -10.33 15.12 -7.08
N HIS A 251 -11.27 15.71 -7.83
CA HIS A 251 -12.02 14.94 -8.82
C HIS A 251 -11.02 14.37 -9.84
N PRO A 252 -11.09 13.07 -10.18
CA PRO A 252 -10.09 12.47 -11.04
C PRO A 252 -10.18 13.06 -12.46
N PRO A 253 -9.05 13.20 -13.18
CA PRO A 253 -9.04 13.72 -14.55
C PRO A 253 -9.72 12.74 -15.53
N GLU A 254 -9.64 11.44 -15.27
CA GLU A 254 -10.35 10.40 -16.00
C GLU A 254 -11.36 9.69 -15.08
N GLU A 255 -12.60 9.56 -15.54
CA GLU A 255 -13.64 8.81 -14.84
C GLU A 255 -14.31 7.75 -15.72
N PRO A 256 -14.80 6.64 -15.12
CA PRO A 256 -15.63 5.69 -15.86
C PRO A 256 -17.00 6.30 -16.15
N GLU A 257 -17.60 5.93 -17.28
CA GLU A 257 -18.88 6.48 -17.78
C GLU A 257 -20.00 6.49 -16.73
N TYR A 258 -20.13 5.42 -15.93
CA TYR A 258 -21.16 5.30 -14.89
C TYR A 258 -20.97 6.23 -13.68
N ARG A 259 -19.81 6.91 -13.57
CA ARG A 259 -19.60 7.93 -12.53
C ARG A 259 -20.51 9.14 -12.76
N LYS A 260 -20.74 9.54 -14.02
CA LYS A 260 -21.61 10.67 -14.40
C LYS A 260 -21.28 11.96 -13.63
N ASN A 261 -19.99 12.28 -13.54
CA ASN A 261 -19.45 13.45 -12.84
C ASN A 261 -19.86 13.57 -11.35
N ARG A 262 -20.28 12.46 -10.72
CA ARG A 262 -20.61 12.45 -9.29
C ARG A 262 -19.36 12.72 -8.46
N LYS A 263 -19.56 13.46 -7.36
CA LYS A 263 -18.55 13.65 -6.32
C LYS A 263 -18.17 12.30 -5.71
N HIS A 264 -17.00 12.23 -5.06
CA HIS A 264 -16.54 11.00 -4.41
C HIS A 264 -17.58 10.42 -3.45
N SER A 265 -18.19 11.24 -2.60
CA SER A 265 -19.26 10.84 -1.65
C SER A 265 -20.47 10.15 -2.30
N ASP A 266 -20.79 10.54 -3.53
CA ASP A 266 -21.97 10.08 -4.25
C ASP A 266 -21.64 8.93 -5.20
N PHE A 267 -20.36 8.74 -5.51
CA PHE A 267 -19.87 7.72 -6.42
C PHE A 267 -19.40 6.45 -5.70
N VAL A 268 -18.70 6.57 -4.57
CA VAL A 268 -18.24 5.41 -3.80
C VAL A 268 -19.19 5.09 -2.65
N THR A 269 -19.16 3.84 -2.18
CA THR A 269 -19.85 3.39 -0.97
C THR A 269 -19.01 2.35 -0.23
N SER A 270 -19.34 2.08 1.02
CA SER A 270 -18.69 1.04 1.81
C SER A 270 -19.48 -0.26 1.78
N LEU A 271 -18.81 -1.35 2.15
CA LEU A 271 -19.46 -2.60 2.45
C LEU A 271 -20.39 -2.46 3.68
N PRO A 272 -21.42 -3.31 3.80
CA PRO A 272 -22.29 -3.37 4.97
C PRO A 272 -21.52 -3.60 6.28
N SER A 273 -22.08 -3.14 7.39
CA SER A 273 -21.44 -3.22 8.71
C SER A 273 -21.25 -4.65 9.23
N ASP A 274 -22.05 -5.60 8.76
CA ASP A 274 -21.97 -7.03 9.07
C ASP A 274 -21.02 -7.80 8.13
N PHE A 275 -20.43 -7.14 7.14
CA PHE A 275 -19.44 -7.75 6.27
C PHE A 275 -18.21 -8.20 7.06
N SER A 276 -17.80 -9.46 6.88
CA SER A 276 -16.61 -10.01 7.55
C SER A 276 -15.42 -10.06 6.59
N PRO A 277 -14.37 -9.24 6.80
CA PRO A 277 -13.12 -9.32 6.04
C PRO A 277 -12.43 -10.68 6.14
N LEU A 278 -12.55 -11.33 7.31
CA LEU A 278 -11.98 -12.66 7.55
C LEU A 278 -12.70 -13.72 6.71
N LYS A 279 -14.04 -13.70 6.72
CA LYS A 279 -14.85 -14.62 5.90
C LYS A 279 -14.57 -14.39 4.42
N PHE A 280 -14.51 -13.13 3.98
CA PHE A 280 -14.16 -12.78 2.61
C PHE A 280 -12.80 -13.35 2.19
N GLY A 281 -11.75 -13.19 3.01
CA GLY A 281 -10.43 -13.74 2.70
C GLY A 281 -10.43 -15.28 2.55
N ARG A 282 -11.20 -15.99 3.39
CA ARG A 282 -11.37 -17.45 3.30
C ARG A 282 -12.12 -17.84 2.02
N ASP A 283 -13.24 -17.16 1.74
CA ASP A 283 -14.06 -17.39 0.55
C ASP A 283 -13.26 -17.11 -0.73
N LEU A 284 -12.51 -16.01 -0.78
CA LEU A 284 -11.68 -15.64 -1.92
C LEU A 284 -10.57 -16.67 -2.17
N SER A 285 -9.92 -17.15 -1.09
CA SER A 285 -8.92 -18.21 -1.17
C SER A 285 -9.50 -19.50 -1.76
N HIS A 286 -10.71 -19.87 -1.34
CA HIS A 286 -11.36 -21.09 -1.80
C HIS A 286 -11.83 -20.97 -3.25
N VAL A 287 -12.53 -19.88 -3.61
CA VAL A 287 -12.95 -19.60 -5.00
C VAL A 287 -11.74 -19.58 -5.94
N PHE A 288 -10.61 -19.00 -5.48
CA PHE A 288 -9.39 -18.99 -6.26
C PHE A 288 -8.78 -20.40 -6.42
N ALA A 289 -8.77 -21.22 -5.36
CA ALA A 289 -8.34 -22.61 -5.46
C ALA A 289 -9.18 -23.39 -6.49
N GLU A 290 -10.51 -23.30 -6.40
CA GLU A 290 -11.44 -23.97 -7.32
C GLU A 290 -11.18 -23.54 -8.77
N SER A 291 -10.98 -22.24 -9.01
CA SER A 291 -10.67 -21.72 -10.34
C SER A 291 -9.35 -22.27 -10.93
N LEU A 292 -8.45 -22.78 -10.08
CA LEU A 292 -7.18 -23.40 -10.45
C LEU A 292 -7.26 -24.94 -10.50
N GLY A 293 -8.45 -25.54 -10.31
CA GLY A 293 -8.62 -26.98 -10.21
C GLY A 293 -8.07 -27.58 -8.91
N LEU A 294 -7.98 -26.79 -7.84
CA LEU A 294 -7.45 -27.20 -6.53
C LEU A 294 -8.57 -27.23 -5.49
N SER A 295 -8.48 -28.16 -4.54
CA SER A 295 -9.38 -28.21 -3.38
C SER A 295 -9.08 -27.11 -2.36
N LYS A 296 -7.81 -26.70 -2.25
CA LYS A 296 -7.36 -25.60 -1.41
C LYS A 296 -6.05 -24.99 -1.93
N MET A 297 -5.82 -23.73 -1.58
CA MET A 297 -4.52 -23.10 -1.77
C MET A 297 -3.52 -23.62 -0.73
N GLY A 298 -2.23 -23.62 -1.08
CA GLY A 298 -1.15 -24.01 -0.19
C GLY A 298 -0.99 -23.04 0.99
N SER A 299 -0.66 -23.58 2.16
CA SER A 299 -0.41 -22.83 3.39
C SER A 299 1.00 -23.06 3.95
N GLU A 300 1.79 -23.92 3.30
CA GLU A 300 3.13 -24.27 3.76
C GLU A 300 4.09 -23.10 3.57
N ARG A 301 4.90 -22.87 4.60
CA ARG A 301 5.87 -21.78 4.60
C ARG A 301 7.15 -22.21 3.86
N ASP A 302 7.36 -21.66 2.68
CA ASP A 302 8.63 -21.77 1.98
C ASP A 302 9.59 -20.66 2.46
N LEU A 303 10.52 -21.04 3.33
CA LEU A 303 11.51 -20.12 3.88
C LEU A 303 12.48 -19.58 2.82
N ARG A 304 12.79 -20.35 1.77
CA ARG A 304 13.69 -19.90 0.69
C ARG A 304 13.02 -18.83 -0.14
N PHE A 305 11.79 -19.09 -0.58
CA PHE A 305 10.97 -18.10 -1.30
C PHE A 305 10.76 -16.84 -0.46
N THR A 306 10.38 -17.01 0.82
CA THR A 306 10.17 -15.88 1.73
C THR A 306 11.43 -15.02 1.89
N LYS A 307 12.60 -15.64 2.08
CA LYS A 307 13.88 -14.91 2.18
C LYS A 307 14.22 -14.16 0.88
N ALA A 308 14.02 -14.79 -0.28
CA ALA A 308 14.26 -14.16 -1.57
C ALA A 308 13.34 -12.93 -1.77
N VAL A 309 12.04 -13.08 -1.53
CA VAL A 309 11.06 -12.00 -1.63
C VAL A 309 11.42 -10.84 -0.70
N PHE A 310 11.75 -11.09 0.56
CA PHE A 310 12.09 -10.00 1.49
C PHE A 310 13.43 -9.33 1.17
N LYS A 311 14.40 -10.07 0.64
CA LYS A 311 15.66 -9.48 0.15
C LYS A 311 15.39 -8.53 -1.01
N GLU A 312 14.63 -8.99 -2.01
CA GLU A 312 14.25 -8.20 -3.18
C GLU A 312 13.38 -6.98 -2.79
N ALA A 313 12.43 -7.17 -1.88
CA ALA A 313 11.57 -6.09 -1.41
C ALA A 313 12.34 -4.96 -0.71
N LYS A 314 13.42 -5.28 0.01
CA LYS A 314 14.29 -4.25 0.62
C LYS A 314 15.03 -3.47 -0.46
N LEU A 315 15.58 -4.15 -1.46
CA LEU A 315 16.24 -3.49 -2.59
C LEU A 315 15.28 -2.60 -3.38
N LEU A 316 14.06 -3.08 -3.64
CA LEU A 316 13.02 -2.28 -4.29
C LEU A 316 12.58 -1.10 -3.43
N LEU A 317 12.52 -1.26 -2.10
CA LEU A 317 12.19 -0.17 -1.20
C LEU A 317 13.22 0.96 -1.31
N GLU A 318 14.50 0.62 -1.14
CA GLU A 318 15.61 1.57 -1.16
C GLU A 318 15.77 2.25 -2.54
N ASN A 319 15.74 1.45 -3.61
CA ASN A 319 16.08 1.93 -4.96
C ASN A 319 14.88 2.45 -5.77
N LYS A 320 13.65 2.31 -5.26
CA LYS A 320 12.44 2.69 -6.01
C LYS A 320 11.33 3.24 -5.12
N TYR A 321 10.77 2.44 -4.21
CA TYR A 321 9.54 2.83 -3.50
C TYR A 321 9.71 3.92 -2.43
N SER A 322 10.94 4.17 -1.98
CA SER A 322 11.29 5.30 -1.10
C SER A 322 11.82 6.51 -1.85
N ARG A 323 11.99 6.42 -3.18
CA ARG A 323 12.63 7.47 -3.97
C ARG A 323 11.61 8.49 -4.45
N MET A 324 11.91 9.78 -4.26
CA MET A 324 10.97 10.86 -4.57
C MET A 324 10.77 11.06 -6.08
N ASP A 325 11.81 10.79 -6.88
CA ASP A 325 11.73 10.77 -8.35
C ASP A 325 10.71 9.72 -8.83
N PHE A 326 10.67 8.54 -8.21
CA PHE A 326 9.66 7.53 -8.49
C PHE A 326 8.28 7.93 -7.94
N ILE A 327 8.21 8.42 -6.70
CA ILE A 327 6.92 8.75 -6.05
C ILE A 327 6.21 9.89 -6.78
N LEU A 328 6.88 11.02 -7.02
CA LEU A 328 6.26 12.21 -7.62
C LEU A 328 6.38 12.24 -9.15
N ARG A 329 7.36 11.54 -9.72
CA ARG A 329 7.60 11.50 -11.16
C ARG A 329 7.92 12.90 -11.73
N ASN A 330 8.72 13.65 -10.97
CA ASN A 330 9.24 14.97 -11.31
C ASN A 330 10.48 14.91 -12.20
#